data_AF-A0A6B0VHK1-F1
#
_entry.id   AF-A0A6B0VHK1-F1
#
_cell.length_a   1.000
_cell.length_b   1.000
_cell.length_c   1.000
_cell.angle_alpha   90.00
_cell.angle_beta   90.00
_cell.angle_gamma   90.00
#
_symmetry.space_group_name_H-M   'P 1'
#
loop_
_entity.id
_entity.type
_entity.pdbx_description
1 polymer ?
#
loop_
_entity_poly.entity_id
_entity_poly.type
_entity_poly.pdbx_seq_one_letter_code
_entity_poly.pdbx_strand_id
1 'polypeptide(L)'
;MSADVRLPNLVTIIGRGSLSNYEISVDGAIELVGADPLEEATVVSEHAAEGAVETGVMRFRFSGQVRNVHLADWSGVTSPESPRTPDVHVDYGVPVREDSR
;
A
#
# COMPACT_ATOMS: atom_id res chain seq x y z
N MET A 1 13.93 -18.02 7.63
CA MET A 1 14.10 -16.57 7.43
C MET A 1 12.71 -16.00 7.22
N SER A 2 12.21 -15.20 8.15
CA SER A 2 10.90 -14.54 8.00
C SER A 2 10.97 -13.50 6.88
N ALA A 3 9.93 -13.39 6.06
CA ALA A 3 9.88 -12.50 4.89
C ALA A 3 10.19 -11.03 5.22
N ASP A 4 9.90 -10.60 6.45
CA ASP A 4 10.03 -9.21 6.91
C ASP A 4 11.46 -8.63 6.84
N VAL A 5 12.50 -9.43 7.12
CA VAL A 5 13.91 -8.94 7.05
C VAL A 5 14.34 -8.66 5.60
N ARG A 6 13.65 -9.20 4.61
CA ARG A 6 13.95 -8.99 3.17
C ARG A 6 13.23 -7.80 2.57
N LEU A 7 12.24 -7.24 3.27
CA LEU A 7 11.37 -6.16 2.78
C LEU A 7 11.44 -4.95 3.74
N PRO A 8 12.56 -4.21 3.76
CA PRO A 8 12.84 -3.22 4.80
C PRO A 8 12.00 -1.96 4.70
N ASN A 9 11.23 -1.77 3.63
CA ASN A 9 10.49 -0.55 3.38
C ASN A 9 8.99 -0.78 3.62
N LEU A 10 8.24 0.30 3.81
CA LEU A 10 6.80 0.28 4.08
C LEU A 10 6.07 1.26 3.18
N VAL A 11 4.99 0.80 2.54
CA VAL A 11 3.97 1.68 1.98
C VAL A 11 2.72 1.61 2.86
N THR A 12 2.18 2.76 3.23
CA THR A 12 0.91 2.88 3.94
C THR A 12 -0.07 3.67 3.09
N ILE A 13 -1.23 3.09 2.79
CA ILE A 13 -2.34 3.74 2.10
C ILE A 13 -3.47 3.95 3.09
N ILE A 14 -4.02 5.17 3.15
CA ILE A 14 -5.05 5.56 4.12
C ILE A 14 -6.28 6.05 3.34
N GLY A 15 -7.39 5.32 3.47
CA GLY A 15 -8.68 5.71 2.93
C GLY A 15 -9.19 7.03 3.51
N ARG A 16 -9.93 7.80 2.71
CA ARG A 16 -10.45 9.12 3.08
C ARG A 16 -11.99 9.20 3.15
N GLY A 17 -12.67 8.06 3.22
CA GLY A 17 -14.13 7.96 3.25
C GLY A 17 -14.78 8.01 1.86
N SER A 18 -14.04 7.65 0.82
CA SER A 18 -14.56 7.47 -0.53
C SER A 18 -13.84 6.30 -1.17
N LEU A 19 -14.59 5.32 -1.67
CA LEU A 19 -14.01 4.15 -2.34
C LEU A 19 -13.07 4.62 -3.45
N SER A 20 -11.82 4.21 -3.34
CA SER A 20 -10.75 4.66 -4.23
C SER A 20 -9.82 3.52 -4.55
N ASN A 21 -9.34 3.49 -5.79
CA ASN A 21 -8.42 2.48 -6.26
C ASN A 21 -6.97 2.94 -6.04
N TYR A 22 -6.10 1.99 -5.77
CA TYR A 22 -4.66 2.19 -5.73
C TYR A 22 -3.94 1.11 -6.53
N GLU A 23 -2.81 1.50 -7.11
CA GLU A 23 -1.83 0.61 -7.71
C GLU A 23 -0.43 1.06 -7.29
N ILE A 24 0.37 0.10 -6.82
CA ILE A 24 1.76 0.33 -6.43
C ILE A 24 2.63 -0.68 -7.17
N SER A 25 3.74 -0.22 -7.74
CA SER A 25 4.79 -1.11 -8.24
C SER A 25 6.17 -0.76 -7.69
N VAL A 26 7.00 -1.78 -7.50
CA VAL A 26 8.36 -1.69 -6.98
C VAL A 26 9.33 -2.45 -7.89
N ASP A 27 10.63 -2.15 -7.82
CA ASP A 27 11.66 -2.93 -8.53
C ASP A 27 12.20 -4.12 -7.73
N GLY A 28 11.80 -4.26 -6.47
CA GLY A 28 12.02 -5.44 -5.63
C GLY A 28 10.74 -6.26 -5.45
N ALA A 29 10.57 -6.85 -4.27
CA ALA A 29 9.36 -7.61 -3.94
C ALA A 29 8.39 -6.79 -3.07
N ILE A 30 7.09 -7.08 -3.12
CA ILE A 30 6.05 -6.45 -2.31
C ILE A 30 5.12 -7.50 -1.67
N GLU A 31 4.76 -7.28 -0.41
CA GLU A 31 3.85 -8.16 0.34
C GLU A 31 2.89 -7.33 1.19
N LEU A 32 1.62 -7.75 1.25
CA LEU A 32 0.63 -7.18 2.16
C LEU A 32 0.89 -7.70 3.58
N VAL A 33 1.09 -6.79 4.54
CA VAL A 33 1.38 -7.12 5.95
C VAL A 33 0.32 -6.63 6.93
N GLY A 34 -0.62 -5.82 6.47
CA GLY A 34 -1.75 -5.38 7.27
C GLY A 34 -2.82 -4.74 6.41
N ALA A 35 -4.05 -5.22 6.55
CA ALA A 35 -5.24 -4.66 5.93
C ALA A 35 -6.33 -4.53 6.97
N ASP A 36 -7.19 -3.53 6.82
CA ASP A 36 -8.45 -3.51 7.54
C ASP A 36 -9.35 -4.63 6.98
N PRO A 37 -9.90 -5.53 7.81
CA PRO A 37 -10.72 -6.65 7.35
C PRO A 37 -12.00 -6.23 6.62
N LEU A 38 -12.42 -4.97 6.70
CA LEU A 38 -13.59 -4.45 6.01
C LEU A 38 -13.30 -3.95 4.59
N GLU A 39 -12.02 -3.84 4.20
CA GLU A 39 -11.64 -3.34 2.88
C GLU A 39 -11.67 -4.43 1.80
N GLU A 40 -11.83 -4.02 0.54
CA GLU A 40 -11.92 -4.94 -0.59
C GLU A 40 -10.63 -5.77 -0.82
N ALA A 41 -10.79 -6.90 -1.50
CA ALA A 41 -9.70 -7.83 -1.74
C ALA A 41 -8.56 -7.15 -2.50
N THR A 42 -7.38 -7.19 -1.89
CA THR A 42 -6.13 -6.70 -2.49
C THR A 42 -5.46 -7.82 -3.25
N VAL A 43 -5.07 -7.56 -4.50
CA VAL A 43 -4.28 -8.48 -5.30
C VAL A 43 -2.82 -8.08 -5.19
N VAL A 44 -1.97 -9.03 -4.79
CA VAL A 44 -0.52 -8.82 -4.69
C VAL A 44 0.19 -9.80 -5.64
N SER A 45 0.95 -9.25 -6.55
CA SER A 45 1.93 -9.95 -7.38
C SER A 45 3.33 -9.78 -6.79
N GLU A 46 4.35 -10.39 -7.41
CA GLU A 46 5.73 -10.28 -6.91
C GLU A 46 6.21 -8.82 -6.78
N HIS A 47 5.84 -7.96 -7.73
CA HIS A 47 6.38 -6.60 -7.85
C HIS A 47 5.32 -5.49 -7.78
N ALA A 48 4.04 -5.86 -7.64
CA ALA A 48 2.95 -4.89 -7.62
C ALA A 48 1.80 -5.30 -6.71
N ALA A 49 1.12 -4.32 -6.14
CA ALA A 49 -0.10 -4.49 -5.38
C ALA A 49 -1.18 -3.54 -5.91
N GLU A 50 -2.38 -4.05 -6.07
CA GLU A 50 -3.55 -3.30 -6.51
C GLU A 50 -4.78 -3.65 -5.67
N GLY A 51 -5.65 -2.67 -5.46
CA GLY A 51 -6.87 -2.86 -4.70
C GLY A 51 -7.66 -1.58 -4.54
N ALA A 52 -8.66 -1.63 -3.67
CA ALA A 52 -9.46 -0.49 -3.29
C ALA A 52 -9.39 -0.25 -1.78
N VAL A 53 -9.59 1.00 -1.38
CA VAL A 53 -9.70 1.42 0.02
C VAL A 53 -10.76 2.50 0.17
N GLU A 54 -11.59 2.43 1.21
CA GLU A 54 -12.56 3.48 1.55
C GLU A 54 -12.13 4.26 2.79
N THR A 55 -12.04 3.61 3.96
CA THR A 55 -11.71 4.27 5.24
C THR A 55 -10.55 3.61 5.99
N GLY A 56 -10.22 2.38 5.62
CA GLY A 56 -9.21 1.55 6.24
C GLY A 56 -7.79 1.96 5.89
N VAL A 57 -6.86 1.15 6.41
CA VAL A 57 -5.42 1.34 6.20
C VAL A 57 -4.80 0.08 5.63
N MET A 58 -4.16 0.22 4.47
CA MET A 58 -3.42 -0.85 3.81
C MET A 58 -1.93 -0.66 4.03
N ARG A 59 -1.23 -1.72 4.41
CA ARG A 59 0.21 -1.70 4.69
C ARG A 59 0.93 -2.79 3.90
N PHE A 60 1.93 -2.37 3.14
CA PHE A 60 2.74 -3.26 2.33
C PHE A 60 4.21 -3.13 2.73
N ARG A 61 4.86 -4.26 3.02
CA ARG A 61 6.31 -4.29 3.10
C ARG A 61 6.88 -4.49 1.70
N PHE A 62 7.98 -3.81 1.38
CA PHE A 62 8.63 -3.98 0.10
C PHE A 62 10.16 -3.85 0.16
N SER A 63 10.84 -4.28 -0.90
CA SER A 63 12.26 -4.05 -1.14
C SER A 63 12.49 -3.27 -2.43
N GLY A 64 13.69 -2.71 -2.58
CA GLY A 64 14.02 -1.89 -3.74
C GLY A 64 13.45 -0.48 -3.67
N GLN A 65 13.06 0.09 -4.80
CA GLN A 65 12.47 1.41 -4.98
C GLN A 65 11.05 1.32 -5.53
N VAL A 66 10.20 2.24 -5.10
CA VAL A 66 8.87 2.46 -5.70
C VAL A 66 9.05 3.00 -7.11
N ARG A 67 8.37 2.36 -8.07
CA ARG A 67 8.39 2.69 -9.50
C ARG A 67 7.14 3.45 -9.93
N ASN A 68 5.98 3.08 -9.38
CA ASN A 68 4.72 3.74 -9.64
C ASN A 68 3.88 3.79 -8.36
N VAL A 69 3.15 4.89 -8.20
CA VAL A 69 2.01 5.00 -7.30
C VAL A 69 0.90 5.69 -8.07
N HIS A 70 -0.18 4.97 -8.32
CA HIS A 70 -1.35 5.51 -9.00
C HIS A 70 -2.55 5.41 -8.07
N LEU A 71 -3.22 6.54 -7.84
CA LEU A 71 -4.38 6.66 -6.96
C LEU A 71 -5.51 7.33 -7.74
N ALA A 72 -6.69 6.72 -7.72
CA ALA A 72 -7.87 7.26 -8.39
C ALA A 72 -9.09 7.13 -7.48
N ASP A 73 -9.92 8.19 -7.43
CA ASP A 73 -11.20 8.10 -6.74
C ASP A 73 -12.22 7.27 -7.55
N TRP A 74 -13.41 7.03 -6.96
CA TRP A 74 -14.49 6.29 -7.61
C TRP A 74 -14.94 6.86 -8.97
N SER A 75 -14.66 8.13 -9.25
CA SER A 75 -14.99 8.79 -10.52
C SER A 75 -13.87 8.70 -11.56
N GLY A 76 -12.74 8.09 -11.20
CA GLY A 76 -11.56 7.94 -12.04
C GLY A 76 -10.65 9.16 -12.06
N VAL A 77 -10.89 10.16 -11.20
CA VAL A 77 -10.00 11.33 -11.09
C VAL A 77 -8.81 10.96 -10.20
N THR A 78 -7.61 11.24 -10.69
CA THR A 78 -6.35 10.86 -10.05
C THR A 78 -5.90 11.86 -8.99
N SER A 79 -4.91 11.44 -8.19
CA SER A 79 -4.16 12.35 -7.31
C SER A 79 -3.10 13.11 -8.13
N PRO A 80 -2.87 14.41 -7.87
CA PRO A 80 -3.42 15.22 -6.77
C PRO A 80 -4.72 15.97 -7.11
N GLU A 81 -5.32 15.75 -8.28
CA GLU A 81 -6.48 16.52 -8.76
C GLU A 81 -7.75 16.25 -7.93
N SER A 82 -7.90 15.05 -7.37
CA SER A 82 -9.00 14.70 -6.46
C SER A 82 -8.56 14.66 -4.99
N PRO A 83 -9.17 15.48 -4.12
CA PRO A 83 -8.93 15.38 -2.67
C PRO A 83 -9.52 14.12 -2.05
N ARG A 84 -10.35 13.36 -2.80
CA ARG A 84 -10.99 12.11 -2.36
C ARG A 84 -10.10 10.88 -2.53
N THR A 85 -9.02 11.01 -3.29
CA THR A 85 -8.00 9.95 -3.39
C THR A 85 -7.39 9.69 -2.01
N PRO A 86 -6.95 8.45 -1.73
CA PRO A 86 -6.36 8.12 -0.44
C PRO A 86 -5.02 8.84 -0.25
N ASP A 87 -4.57 8.90 1.00
CA ASP A 87 -3.19 9.28 1.28
C ASP A 87 -2.26 8.09 1.10
N VAL A 88 -1.04 8.37 0.62
CA VAL A 88 0.03 7.39 0.51
C VAL A 88 1.29 7.89 1.21
N HIS A 89 1.87 7.04 2.04
CA HIS A 89 3.15 7.28 2.70
C HIS A 89 4.11 6.18 2.28
N VAL A 90 5.32 6.56 1.86
CA VAL A 90 6.38 5.63 1.47
C VAL A 90 7.58 5.88 2.37
N ASP A 91 7.90 4.89 3.19
CA ASP A 91 8.97 4.97 4.18
C ASP A 91 10.04 3.92 3.88
N TYR A 92 11.28 4.35 3.71
CA TYR A 92 12.42 3.47 3.44
C TYR A 92 13.19 3.14 4.73
N GLY A 93 13.66 1.90 4.87
CA GLY A 93 14.48 1.47 6.01
C GLY A 93 13.73 1.40 7.34
N VAL A 94 12.44 1.07 7.31
CA VAL A 94 11.61 0.93 8.50
C VAL A 94 11.96 -0.36 9.24
N PRO A 95 12.41 -0.31 10.51
CA PRO A 95 12.72 -1.51 11.25
C PRO A 95 11.49 -2.40 11.38
N VAL A 96 11.70 -3.71 11.27
CA VAL A 96 10.69 -4.69 11.64
C VAL A 96 10.50 -4.58 13.16
N ARG A 97 9.32 -4.14 13.60
CA ARG A 97 8.96 -4.37 15.00
C ARG A 97 8.67 -5.85 15.09
N GLU A 98 9.61 -6.62 15.63
CA GLU A 98 9.29 -7.97 16.09
C GLU A 98 8.23 -7.80 17.16
N ASP A 99 6.98 -8.16 16.84
CA ASP A 99 5.89 -8.15 17.82
C ASP A 99 6.38 -8.96 19.01
N SER A 100 6.61 -8.25 20.13
CA SER A 100 7.06 -8.88 21.36
C SER A 100 5.91 -9.75 21.85
N ARG A 101 6.14 -11.06 21.72
CA ARG A 101 5.21 -12.14 22.03
C ARG A 101 4.67 -12.09 23.46
#